data_AF-A0A2V8IE47-F1
#
_entry.id   AF-A0A2V8IE47-F1
#
_cell.length_a   1.000
_cell.length_b   1.000
_cell.length_c   1.000
_cell.angle_alpha   90.00
_cell.angle_beta   90.00
_cell.angle_gamma   90.00
#
_symmetry.space_group_name_H-M   'P 1'
#
loop_
_entity.id
_entity.type
_entity.pdbx_description
1 polymer ?
#
loop_
_entity_poly.entity_id
_entity_poly.type
_entity_poly.pdbx_seq_one_letter_code
_entity_poly.pdbx_strand_id
1 'polypeptide(L)'
;MIAAAGPKLSEITLEKLQQLTGRSNMLITIDAPLFGSVMIFNGRVLNKGASYVEPEKIGNSTGFPAYGQILAEASRFWIVDESGIRRRKCREEMAKLLEEI
;
A
#
# COMPACT_ATOMS: atom_id res chain seq x y z
N MET A 1 30.05 0.41 -19.93
CA MET A 1 28.82 -0.20 -20.49
C MET A 1 27.66 0.15 -19.60
N ILE A 2 26.53 0.43 -20.23
CA ILE A 2 25.40 1.24 -19.76
C ILE A 2 24.82 0.68 -18.46
N ALA A 3 24.85 1.47 -17.39
CA ALA A 3 23.96 1.25 -16.26
C ALA A 3 22.54 1.36 -16.81
N ALA A 4 21.83 0.23 -16.87
CA ALA A 4 20.43 0.22 -17.21
C ALA A 4 19.75 1.17 -16.22
N ALA A 5 19.31 2.33 -16.71
CA ALA A 5 18.30 3.11 -16.02
C ALA A 5 17.08 2.18 -15.95
N GLY A 6 17.01 1.39 -14.89
CA GLY A 6 15.78 0.72 -14.52
C GLY A 6 14.68 1.77 -14.53
N PRO A 7 13.45 1.42 -14.95
CA PRO A 7 12.35 2.37 -14.93
C PRO A 7 12.38 3.04 -13.56
N LYS A 8 12.33 4.38 -13.53
CA LYS A 8 12.05 5.13 -12.30
C LYS A 8 10.73 4.56 -11.80
N LEU A 9 10.78 3.52 -10.98
CA LEU A 9 9.64 2.99 -10.26
C LEU A 9 9.25 4.15 -9.38
N SER A 10 8.19 4.85 -9.77
CA SER A 10 7.52 5.81 -8.92
C SER A 10 7.29 5.09 -7.60
N GLU A 11 8.07 5.48 -6.59
CA GLU A 11 8.10 4.72 -5.35
C GLU A 11 6.70 4.85 -4.71
N ILE A 12 6.01 3.70 -4.62
CA ILE A 12 4.73 3.59 -3.92
C ILE A 12 5.08 3.64 -2.44
N THR A 13 4.93 4.81 -1.83
CA THR A 13 5.20 5.01 -0.40
C THR A 13 3.91 5.07 0.39
N LEU A 14 4.02 4.85 1.69
CA LEU A 14 2.89 4.94 2.61
C LEU A 14 2.28 6.35 2.59
N GLU A 15 3.14 7.37 2.59
CA GLU A 15 2.76 8.78 2.63
C GLU A 15 1.91 9.17 1.41
N LYS A 16 2.32 8.74 0.20
CA LYS A 16 1.54 9.01 -1.02
C LYS A 16 0.16 8.36 -0.99
N LEU A 17 0.08 7.14 -0.47
CA LEU A 17 -1.19 6.43 -0.31
C LEU A 17 -2.09 7.08 0.74
N GLN A 18 -1.51 7.56 1.84
CA GLN A 18 -2.23 8.32 2.85
C GLN A 18 -2.71 9.67 2.30
N GLN A 19 -1.89 10.35 1.51
CA GLN A 19 -2.29 11.60 0.85
C GLN A 19 -3.43 11.38 -0.15
N LEU A 20 -3.34 10.33 -0.99
CA LEU A 20 -4.40 9.96 -1.93
C LEU A 20 -5.73 9.74 -1.21
N THR A 21 -5.73 8.82 -0.26
CA THR A 21 -6.93 8.44 0.50
C THR A 21 -7.38 9.52 1.48
N GLY A 22 -6.52 10.47 1.87
CA GLY A 22 -6.89 11.62 2.69
C GLY A 22 -7.66 12.68 1.92
N ARG A 23 -7.48 12.76 0.60
CA ARG A 23 -8.16 13.69 -0.31
C ARG A 23 -9.37 13.07 -1.03
N SER A 24 -9.61 11.77 -0.85
CA SER A 24 -10.63 11.02 -1.58
C SER A 24 -11.33 10.02 -0.66
N ASN A 25 -12.57 9.64 -0.97
CA ASN A 25 -13.26 8.57 -0.26
C ASN A 25 -12.83 7.18 -0.78
N MET A 26 -11.53 6.98 -0.98
CA MET A 26 -10.97 5.73 -1.49
C MET A 26 -10.44 4.86 -0.35
N LEU A 27 -10.80 3.59 -0.38
CA LEU A 27 -10.19 2.54 0.45
C LEU A 27 -9.20 1.75 -0.42
N ILE A 28 -7.94 1.73 0.01
CA ILE A 28 -6.89 0.96 -0.67
C ILE A 28 -6.51 -0.22 0.21
N THR A 29 -6.57 -1.44 -0.33
CA THR A 29 -5.99 -2.63 0.29
C THR A 29 -4.74 -3.05 -0.47
N ILE A 30 -3.61 -2.99 0.22
CA ILE A 30 -2.31 -3.48 -0.25
C ILE A 30 -2.23 -4.95 0.17
N ASP A 31 -1.99 -5.84 -0.79
CA ASP A 31 -1.92 -7.28 -0.56
C ASP A 31 -0.55 -7.83 -0.98
N ALA A 32 0.24 -8.23 0.03
CA ALA A 32 1.52 -8.90 -0.11
C ALA A 32 1.37 -10.35 0.41
N PRO A 33 1.18 -11.35 -0.47
CA PRO A 33 0.74 -12.70 -0.07
C PRO A 33 1.56 -13.39 1.03
N LEU A 34 2.85 -13.06 1.16
CA LEU A 34 3.76 -13.64 2.16
C LEU A 34 3.99 -12.74 3.39
N PHE A 35 3.57 -11.48 3.33
CA PHE A 35 3.86 -10.46 4.36
C PHE A 35 2.59 -9.87 4.98
N GLY A 36 1.41 -10.15 4.39
CA GLY A 36 0.12 -9.73 4.90
C GLY A 36 -0.51 -8.60 4.08
N SER A 37 -1.57 -8.03 4.64
CA SER A 37 -2.37 -6.99 3.99
C SER A 37 -2.50 -5.75 4.85
N VAL A 38 -2.38 -4.58 4.23
CA VAL A 38 -2.57 -3.28 4.88
C VAL A 38 -3.70 -2.55 4.19
N MET A 39 -4.60 -1.97 4.96
CA MET A 39 -5.69 -1.16 4.44
C MET A 39 -5.42 0.32 4.75
N ILE A 40 -5.75 1.22 3.82
CA ILE A 40 -5.59 2.67 4.01
C ILE A 40 -6.89 3.34 3.59
N PHE A 41 -7.45 4.16 4.48
CA PHE A 41 -8.70 4.89 4.25
C PHE A 41 -8.65 6.23 4.98
N ASN A 42 -9.08 7.32 4.32
CA ASN A 42 -9.06 8.66 4.89
C ASN A 42 -7.69 9.06 5.48
N GLY A 43 -6.61 8.69 4.79
CA GLY A 43 -5.23 8.96 5.21
C GLY A 43 -4.73 8.13 6.40
N ARG A 44 -5.53 7.18 6.90
CA ARG A 44 -5.19 6.35 8.06
C ARG A 44 -4.95 4.90 7.66
N VAL A 45 -3.93 4.31 8.27
CA VAL A 45 -3.69 2.87 8.17
C VAL A 45 -4.67 2.12 9.06
N LEU A 46 -5.35 1.14 8.48
CA LEU A 46 -6.26 0.23 9.14
C LEU A 46 -5.59 -1.15 9.22
N ASN A 47 -5.33 -1.61 10.44
CA ASN A 47 -4.78 -2.95 10.67
C ASN A 47 -5.91 -3.98 10.64
N LYS A 48 -5.80 -4.97 9.75
CA LYS A 48 -6.76 -6.08 9.65
C LYS A 48 -6.21 -7.28 10.41
N GLY A 49 -6.59 -7.45 11.67
CA GLY A 49 -6.19 -8.60 12.48
C GLY A 49 -7.11 -8.82 13.68
N ALA A 50 -7.34 -10.09 14.05
CA ALA A 50 -8.08 -10.50 15.24
C ALA A 50 -7.31 -10.22 16.56
N SER A 51 -6.03 -9.90 16.45
CA SER A 51 -5.16 -9.58 17.57
C SER A 51 -4.73 -8.12 17.42
N TYR A 52 -5.13 -7.28 18.35
CA TYR A 52 -4.50 -5.97 18.51
C TYR A 52 -3.00 -6.17 18.68
N VAL A 53 -2.20 -5.57 17.80
CA VAL A 53 -0.74 -5.56 17.89
C VAL A 53 -0.35 -4.15 18.28
N GLU A 54 0.40 -4.02 19.37
CA GLU A 54 0.97 -2.73 19.78
C GLU A 54 1.82 -2.18 18.63
N PRO A 55 1.68 -0.89 18.25
CA PRO A 55 2.41 -0.30 17.12
C PRO A 55 3.93 -0.53 17.19
N GLU A 56 4.48 -0.57 18.40
CA GLU A 56 5.89 -0.80 18.71
C GLU A 56 6.38 -2.20 18.32
N LYS A 57 5.49 -3.17 18.12
CA LYS A 57 5.82 -4.54 17.70
C LYS A 57 5.83 -4.72 16.18
N ILE A 58 5.29 -3.76 15.43
CA ILE A 58 5.28 -3.78 13.96
C ILE A 58 6.69 -3.49 13.45
N GLY A 59 7.21 -4.34 12.55
CA GLY A 59 8.56 -4.26 12.00
C GLY A 59 9.64 -4.93 12.87
N ASN A 60 9.33 -5.30 14.11
CA ASN A 60 10.28 -5.87 15.07
C ASN A 60 10.18 -7.41 15.21
N SER A 61 9.23 -8.04 14.53
CA SER A 61 9.05 -9.49 14.54
C SER A 61 8.71 -9.98 13.13
N THR A 62 9.17 -11.18 12.78
CA THR A 62 8.80 -11.88 11.54
C THR A 62 7.29 -12.10 11.41
N GLY A 63 6.54 -12.14 12.53
CA GLY A 63 5.08 -12.23 12.51
C GLY A 63 4.36 -10.92 12.19
N PHE A 64 5.05 -9.78 12.24
CA PHE A 64 4.48 -8.45 12.04
C PHE A 64 5.43 -7.58 11.21
N PRO A 65 5.52 -7.79 9.88
CA PRO A 65 6.43 -7.03 9.03
C PRO A 65 6.09 -5.55 9.00
N ALA A 66 7.09 -4.71 8.75
CA ALA A 66 6.91 -3.27 8.65
C ALA A 66 6.03 -2.92 7.42
N TYR A 67 5.29 -1.81 7.48
CA TYR A 67 4.44 -1.38 6.36
C TYR A 67 5.23 -1.16 5.07
N GLY A 68 6.45 -0.63 5.16
CA GLY A 68 7.35 -0.48 4.01
C GLY A 68 7.69 -1.82 3.35
N GLN A 69 7.89 -2.88 4.13
CA GLN A 69 8.15 -4.23 3.63
C GLN A 69 6.91 -4.81 2.92
N ILE A 70 5.74 -4.65 3.52
CA ILE A 70 4.47 -5.07 2.89
C ILE A 70 4.27 -4.33 1.56
N LEU A 71 4.54 -3.01 1.51
CA LEU A 71 4.43 -2.21 0.29
C LEU A 71 5.46 -2.60 -0.78
N ALA A 72 6.69 -2.91 -0.40
CA ALA A 72 7.72 -3.38 -1.31
C ALA A 72 7.32 -4.69 -2.00
N GLU A 73 6.76 -5.62 -1.21
CA GLU A 73 6.42 -6.99 -1.64
C GLU A 73 4.99 -7.11 -2.18
N ALA A 74 4.20 -6.04 -2.12
CA ALA A 74 2.84 -6.01 -2.63
C ALA A 74 2.83 -6.18 -4.16
N SER A 75 2.11 -7.21 -4.60
CA SER A 75 1.86 -7.49 -6.03
C SER A 75 0.44 -7.10 -6.46
N ARG A 76 -0.43 -6.71 -5.51
CA ARG A 76 -1.84 -6.41 -5.78
C ARG A 76 -2.30 -5.25 -4.92
N PHE A 77 -2.96 -4.30 -5.57
CA PHE A 77 -3.61 -3.17 -4.92
C PHE A 77 -5.09 -3.24 -5.25
N TRP A 78 -5.94 -3.30 -4.24
CA TRP A 78 -7.38 -3.21 -4.42
C TRP A 78 -7.83 -1.82 -4.05
N ILE A 79 -8.57 -1.18 -4.93
CA ILE A 79 -9.14 0.14 -4.73
C ILE A 79 -10.66 -0.01 -4.68
N VAL A 80 -11.28 0.52 -3.64
CA VAL A 80 -12.72 0.78 -3.59
C VAL A 80 -12.88 2.29 -3.60
N ASP A 81 -13.57 2.80 -4.61
CA ASP A 81 -13.89 4.22 -4.74
C ASP A 81 -15.29 4.53 -4.17
N GLU A 82 -15.74 5.77 -4.32
CA GLU A 82 -17.05 6.24 -3.85
C GLU A 82 -18.25 5.55 -4.51
N SER A 83 -18.06 4.93 -5.68
CA SER A 83 -19.10 4.10 -6.32
C SER A 83 -19.26 2.74 -5.63
N GLY A 84 -18.39 2.41 -4.69
CA GLY A 84 -18.35 1.12 -4.00
C GLY A 84 -17.81 -0.02 -4.87
N ILE A 85 -17.40 0.25 -6.11
CA ILE A 85 -16.87 -0.76 -7.02
C ILE A 85 -15.41 -1.04 -6.66
N ARG A 86 -15.13 -2.31 -6.37
CA ARG A 86 -13.78 -2.77 -6.07
C ARG A 86 -13.02 -3.12 -7.35
N ARG A 87 -11.90 -2.45 -7.60
CA ARG A 87 -11.02 -2.67 -8.76
C ARG A 87 -9.63 -3.11 -8.32
N ARG A 88 -9.01 -3.99 -9.09
CA ARG A 88 -7.61 -4.40 -8.89
C ARG A 88 -6.69 -3.53 -9.74
N LYS A 89 -5.54 -3.18 -9.17
CA LYS A 89 -4.44 -2.50 -9.83
C LYS A 89 -3.14 -3.29 -9.63
N CYS A 90 -2.32 -3.39 -10.67
CA CYS A 90 -0.95 -3.84 -10.55
C CYS A 90 -0.04 -2.71 -10.03
N ARG A 91 1.24 -3.02 -9.81
CA ARG A 91 2.20 -2.06 -9.26
C ARG A 91 2.40 -0.87 -10.18
N GLU A 92 2.50 -1.11 -11.48
CA GLU A 92 2.71 -0.07 -12.50
C GLU A 92 1.49 0.87 -12.60
N GLU A 93 0.28 0.32 -12.60
CA GLU A 93 -0.94 1.14 -12.59
C GLU A 93 -1.07 1.95 -11.31
N MET A 94 -0.70 1.37 -10.17
CA MET A 94 -0.75 2.07 -8.89
C MET A 94 0.30 3.19 -8.83
N ALA A 95 1.50 2.93 -9.32
CA ALA A 95 2.56 3.92 -9.36
C ALA A 95 2.18 5.14 -10.22
N LYS A 96 1.57 4.90 -11.39
CA LYS A 96 1.00 5.96 -12.25
C LYS A 96 -0.07 6.79 -11.53
N LEU A 97 -1.01 6.13 -10.84
CA LEU A 97 -2.05 6.83 -10.07
C LEU A 97 -1.44 7.75 -9.00
N LEU A 98 -0.32 7.37 -8.40
CA LEU A 98 0.36 8.16 -7.38
C LEU A 98 1.27 9.27 -7.93
N GLU A 99 1.59 9.27 -9.22
CA GLU A 99 2.31 10.38 -9.87
C GLU A 99 1.41 11.60 -10.12
N GLU A 100 0.09 11.41 -10.14
CA GLU A 100 -0.91 12.46 -10.40
C GLU A 100 -1.31 13.27 -9.14
N ILE A 101 -0.70 13.00 -7.98
CA ILE A 101 -1.06 13.54 -6.65
C ILE A 101 -0.21 14.75 -6.24
#